data_AF-A0A6J1LHZ1-F1
#
_entry.id   AF-A0A6J1LHZ1-F1
#
_cell.length_a   1.000
_cell.length_b   1.000
_cell.length_c   1.000
_cell.angle_alpha   90.00
_cell.angle_beta   90.00
_cell.angle_gamma   90.00
#
_symmetry.space_group_name_H-M   'P 1'
#
loop_
_entity.id
_entity.type
_entity.pdbx_description
1 polymer ?
#
loop_
_entity_poly.entity_id
_entity_poly.type
_entity_poly.pdbx_seq_one_letter_code
_entity_poly.pdbx_strand_id
1 'polypeptide(L)'
;MLLLQGLRPKKLSPNSNPVGAPMQMQPLNMSLHRIVGSHYNFVRIAGLGGASAIFMGAYCKYLLKDVNDSKVQQESQTFADIANRIHFLHSFALMCMPLAHYPVFTGVLMIMGTVIFSGCMYYRALTGKKRLQHYATIGGFCLIGAWLSLVV
;
A
#
# COMPACT_ATOMS: atom_id res chain seq x y z
N MET A 1 0.35 52.61 -55.25
CA MET A 1 1.73 53.16 -55.20
C MET A 1 2.21 53.02 -53.75
N LEU A 2 2.51 51.80 -53.30
CA LEU A 2 3.87 51.22 -53.19
C LEU A 2 4.88 52.22 -52.60
N LEU A 3 5.28 52.04 -51.33
CA LEU A 3 6.67 51.69 -50.96
C LEU A 3 6.91 51.66 -49.43
N LEU A 4 7.59 50.57 -49.03
CA LEU A 4 8.54 50.45 -47.91
C LEU A 4 8.01 50.28 -46.48
N GLN A 5 7.58 49.03 -46.27
CA GLN A 5 7.74 48.26 -45.04
C GLN A 5 9.22 48.27 -44.58
N GLY A 6 9.60 49.27 -43.80
CA GLY A 6 10.91 49.36 -43.16
C GLY A 6 11.01 48.39 -41.98
N LEU A 7 11.92 47.41 -42.06
CA LEU A 7 12.23 46.44 -41.02
C LEU A 7 12.60 47.15 -39.70
N ARG A 8 11.83 46.91 -38.64
CA ARG A 8 12.30 47.20 -37.27
C ARG A 8 13.47 46.26 -36.93
N PRO A 9 14.63 46.78 -36.50
CA PRO A 9 15.72 45.94 -36.03
C PRO A 9 15.31 45.23 -34.74
N LYS A 10 15.46 43.91 -34.73
CA LYS A 10 15.37 43.06 -33.54
C LYS A 10 16.45 43.51 -32.57
N LYS A 11 16.08 44.08 -31.42
CA LYS A 11 17.03 44.37 -30.34
C LYS A 11 17.63 43.03 -29.88
N LEU A 12 18.86 42.74 -30.29
CA LEU A 12 19.70 41.77 -29.57
C LEU A 12 20.04 42.42 -28.24
N SER A 13 19.46 41.89 -27.16
CA SER A 13 19.94 42.21 -25.82
C SER A 13 21.35 41.62 -25.68
N PRO A 14 22.34 42.39 -25.19
CA PRO A 14 23.67 41.84 -24.95
C PRO A 14 23.53 40.75 -23.89
N ASN A 15 24.04 39.57 -24.24
CA ASN A 15 24.18 38.44 -23.36
C ASN A 15 25.15 38.80 -22.23
N SER A 16 24.64 39.42 -21.16
CA SER A 16 25.35 39.55 -19.90
C SER A 16 25.17 38.23 -19.14
N ASN A 17 25.91 37.21 -19.56
CA ASN A 17 26.23 36.10 -18.68
C ASN A 17 26.95 36.71 -17.46
N PRO A 18 26.43 36.63 -16.22
CA PRO A 18 27.31 36.71 -15.07
C PRO A 18 28.16 35.44 -15.09
N VAL A 19 29.36 35.56 -15.67
CA VAL A 19 30.48 34.66 -15.40
C VAL A 19 30.74 34.77 -13.90
N GLY A 20 30.13 33.89 -13.11
CA GLY A 20 30.26 33.92 -11.65
C GLY A 20 28.98 33.68 -10.84
N ALA A 21 27.89 33.17 -11.41
CA ALA A 21 26.88 32.55 -10.56
C ALA A 21 27.50 31.28 -9.93
N PRO A 22 27.64 31.17 -8.60
CA PRO A 22 27.94 29.87 -8.01
C PRO A 22 26.86 28.92 -8.52
N MET A 23 27.26 27.74 -8.98
CA MET A 23 26.35 26.66 -9.32
C MET A 23 25.47 26.45 -8.09
N GLN A 24 24.27 27.05 -8.08
CA GLN A 24 23.32 26.85 -7.00
C GLN A 24 22.91 25.39 -7.14
N MET A 25 23.56 24.52 -6.37
CA MET A 25 22.96 23.26 -5.95
C MET A 25 21.68 23.67 -5.26
N GLN A 26 20.58 23.69 -6.02
CA GLN A 26 19.27 23.58 -5.42
C GLN A 26 19.38 22.38 -4.48
N PRO A 27 19.22 22.56 -3.16
CA PRO A 27 19.11 21.40 -2.30
C PRO A 27 17.99 20.58 -2.92
N LEU A 28 18.23 19.29 -3.09
CA LEU A 28 17.25 18.35 -3.59
C LEU A 28 16.14 18.25 -2.52
N ASN A 29 15.36 19.31 -2.36
CA ASN A 29 14.23 19.44 -1.46
C ASN A 29 13.04 18.74 -2.12
N MET A 30 13.28 17.52 -2.57
CA MET A 30 12.21 16.57 -2.73
C MET A 30 11.78 16.23 -1.32
N SER A 31 10.72 16.87 -0.86
CA SER A 31 9.98 16.42 0.32
C SER A 31 9.82 14.90 0.22
N LEU A 32 10.12 14.16 1.29
CA LEU A 32 9.91 12.71 1.35
C LEU A 32 8.50 12.33 0.90
N HIS A 33 7.52 13.20 1.12
CA HIS A 33 6.14 13.03 0.67
C HIS A 33 6.00 12.94 -0.87
N ARG A 34 6.90 13.57 -1.62
CA ARG A 34 6.93 13.51 -3.09
C ARG A 34 7.61 12.22 -3.60
N ILE A 35 8.60 11.71 -2.87
CA ILE A 35 9.29 10.45 -3.18
C ILE A 35 8.41 9.24 -2.80
N VAL A 36 7.76 9.30 -1.63
CA VAL A 36 6.94 8.22 -1.08
C VAL A 36 5.50 8.25 -1.59
N GLY A 37 5.00 9.39 -2.10
CA GLY A 37 3.56 9.59 -2.26
C GLY A 37 3.06 10.31 -3.51
N SER A 38 3.92 10.69 -4.46
CA SER A 38 3.42 11.54 -5.57
C SER A 38 2.59 10.80 -6.65
N HIS A 39 2.54 9.46 -6.68
CA HIS A 39 1.85 8.74 -7.76
C HIS A 39 1.04 7.49 -7.38
N TYR A 40 1.06 7.03 -6.12
CA TYR A 40 0.37 5.78 -5.74
C TYR A 40 -0.47 5.90 -4.47
N ASN A 41 -1.75 5.50 -4.56
CA ASN A 41 -2.71 5.51 -3.44
C ASN A 41 -2.48 4.38 -2.41
N PHE A 42 -1.33 3.69 -2.41
CA PHE A 42 -1.07 2.54 -1.54
C PHE A 42 -1.12 2.90 -0.06
N VAL A 43 -0.60 4.06 0.34
CA VAL A 43 -0.64 4.52 1.75
C VAL A 43 -2.08 4.68 2.25
N ARG A 44 -3.01 5.13 1.38
CA ARG A 44 -4.43 5.25 1.73
C ARG A 44 -5.07 3.87 1.89
N ILE A 45 -4.75 2.94 0.98
CA ILE A 45 -5.24 1.55 1.06
C ILE A 45 -4.69 0.86 2.31
N ALA A 46 -3.42 1.06 2.63
CA ALA A 46 -2.79 0.58 3.85
C ALA A 46 -3.48 1.10 5.11
N GLY A 47 -3.82 2.39 5.12
CA GLY A 47 -4.60 3.00 6.21
C GLY A 47 -5.99 2.38 6.36
N LEU A 48 -6.71 2.15 5.26
CA LEU A 48 -8.00 1.45 5.26
C LEU A 48 -7.85 -0.01 5.74
N GLY A 49 -6.81 -0.70 5.28
CA GLY A 49 -6.48 -2.06 5.71
C GLY A 49 -6.25 -2.13 7.21
N GLY A 50 -5.40 -1.26 7.75
CA GLY A 50 -5.15 -1.16 9.19
C GLY A 50 -6.42 -0.85 10.00
N ALA A 51 -7.23 0.11 9.56
CA ALA A 51 -8.50 0.44 10.21
C ALA A 51 -9.46 -0.77 10.21
N SER A 52 -9.56 -1.48 9.09
CA SER A 52 -10.40 -2.67 8.98
C SER A 52 -9.89 -3.83 9.84
N ALA A 53 -8.57 -3.98 10.00
CA ALA A 53 -7.98 -4.97 10.90
C ALA A 53 -8.32 -4.68 12.38
N ILE A 54 -8.21 -3.42 12.83
CA ILE A 54 -8.65 -3.00 14.17
C ILE A 54 -10.12 -3.37 14.39
N PHE A 55 -10.99 -2.97 13.45
CA PHE A 55 -12.42 -3.23 13.54
C PHE A 55 -12.72 -4.73 13.62
N MET A 56 -12.13 -5.53 12.73
CA MET A 56 -12.40 -6.96 12.66
C MET A 56 -11.84 -7.70 13.88
N GLY A 57 -10.68 -7.30 14.39
CA GLY A 57 -10.11 -7.83 15.63
C GLY A 57 -11.03 -7.58 16.84
N ALA A 58 -11.56 -6.36 16.97
CA ALA A 58 -12.53 -6.04 18.02
C ALA A 58 -13.85 -6.81 17.85
N TYR A 59 -14.35 -6.90 16.62
CA TYR A 59 -15.57 -7.60 16.27
C TYR A 59 -15.50 -9.10 16.59
N CYS A 60 -14.42 -9.78 16.21
CA CYS A 60 -14.21 -11.18 16.55
C CYS A 60 -14.16 -11.40 18.07
N LYS A 61 -13.46 -10.55 18.83
CA LYS A 61 -13.43 -10.68 20.29
C LYS A 61 -14.80 -10.50 20.94
N TYR A 62 -15.60 -9.57 20.42
CA TYR A 62 -16.96 -9.35 20.89
C TYR A 62 -17.86 -10.56 20.59
N LEU A 63 -17.92 -11.04 19.35
CA LEU A 63 -18.76 -12.17 18.98
C LEU A 63 -18.34 -13.48 19.63
N LEU A 64 -17.04 -13.72 19.78
CA LEU A 64 -16.55 -14.96 20.37
C LEU A 64 -16.74 -15.00 21.89
N LYS A 65 -17.06 -13.88 22.54
CA LYS A 65 -17.28 -13.82 23.99
C LYS A 65 -18.48 -14.66 24.44
N ASP A 66 -19.52 -14.74 23.62
CA ASP A 66 -20.79 -15.40 23.94
C ASP A 66 -20.82 -16.90 23.56
N VAL A 67 -19.68 -17.47 23.17
CA VAL A 67 -19.55 -18.90 22.84
C VAL A 67 -19.42 -19.71 24.13
N ASN A 68 -20.41 -20.55 24.41
CA ASN A 68 -20.49 -21.35 25.64
C ASN A 68 -19.43 -22.46 25.77
N ASP A 69 -18.91 -22.95 24.65
CA ASP A 69 -17.87 -23.99 24.65
C ASP A 69 -16.48 -23.34 24.67
N SER A 70 -15.79 -23.45 25.81
CA SER A 70 -14.45 -22.88 25.99
C SER A 70 -13.41 -23.40 25.00
N LYS A 71 -13.50 -24.66 24.55
CA LYS A 71 -12.55 -25.22 23.59
C LYS A 71 -12.75 -24.62 22.21
N VAL A 72 -14.01 -24.57 21.75
CA VAL A 72 -14.37 -23.98 20.46
C VAL A 72 -14.06 -22.48 20.46
N GLN A 73 -14.37 -21.79 21.55
CA GLN A 73 -14.02 -20.38 21.73
C GLN A 73 -12.52 -20.14 21.58
N GLN A 74 -11.69 -20.93 22.27
CA GLN A 74 -10.23 -20.77 22.21
C GLN A 74 -9.65 -21.07 20.81
N GLU A 75 -10.15 -22.10 20.13
CA GLU A 75 -9.75 -22.42 18.76
C GLU A 75 -10.13 -21.29 17.79
N SER A 76 -11.37 -20.81 17.87
CA SER A 76 -11.85 -19.68 17.05
C SER A 76 -11.07 -18.40 17.32
N GLN A 77 -10.76 -18.09 18.58
CA GLN A 77 -9.96 -16.91 18.95
C GLN A 77 -8.55 -17.01 18.36
N THR A 78 -7.94 -18.20 18.39
CA THR A 78 -6.61 -18.42 17.80
C THR A 78 -6.63 -18.12 16.30
N PHE A 79 -7.66 -18.56 15.58
CA PHE A 79 -7.79 -18.25 14.15
C PHE A 79 -8.04 -16.77 13.87
N ALA A 80 -8.87 -16.11 14.68
CA ALA A 80 -9.11 -14.66 14.56
C ALA A 80 -7.82 -13.86 14.82
N ASP A 81 -7.03 -14.25 15.82
CA ASP A 81 -5.77 -13.59 16.15
C ASP A 81 -4.73 -13.77 15.05
N ILE A 82 -4.62 -14.97 14.46
CA ILE A 82 -3.75 -15.21 13.30
C ILE A 82 -4.20 -14.37 12.11
N ALA A 83 -5.50 -14.36 11.79
CA ALA A 83 -6.06 -13.56 10.70
C ALA A 83 -5.73 -12.08 10.86
N ASN A 84 -5.90 -11.57 12.08
CA ASN A 84 -5.67 -10.17 12.42
C ASN A 84 -4.19 -9.79 12.33
N ARG A 85 -3.28 -10.62 12.87
CA ARG A 85 -1.83 -10.39 12.77
C ARG A 85 -1.38 -10.31 11.32
N ILE A 86 -1.85 -11.24 10.48
CA ILE A 86 -1.52 -11.25 9.06
C ILE A 86 -2.13 -10.05 8.32
N HIS A 87 -3.35 -9.64 8.67
CA HIS A 87 -4.01 -8.46 8.08
C HIS A 87 -3.23 -7.18 8.40
N PHE A 88 -2.83 -6.99 9.66
CA PHE A 88 -2.02 -5.85 10.09
C PHE A 88 -0.64 -5.84 9.44
N LEU A 89 0.06 -6.97 9.46
CA LEU A 89 1.42 -7.08 8.92
C LEU A 89 1.46 -6.63 7.45
N HIS A 90 0.51 -7.10 6.65
CA HIS A 90 0.45 -6.74 5.25
C HIS A 90 -0.11 -5.35 4.99
N SER A 91 -0.92 -4.79 5.91
CA SER A 91 -1.28 -3.37 5.87
C SER A 91 -0.06 -2.47 6.07
N PHE A 92 0.83 -2.81 7.01
CA PHE A 92 2.11 -2.11 7.16
C PHE A 92 3.02 -2.31 5.95
N ALA A 93 3.10 -3.53 5.40
CA ALA A 93 3.85 -3.78 4.18
C ALA A 93 3.32 -2.91 3.01
N LEU A 94 1.99 -2.77 2.88
CA LEU A 94 1.36 -1.89 1.89
C LEU A 94 1.74 -0.42 2.06
N MET A 95 1.94 0.03 3.29
CA MET A 95 2.41 1.40 3.57
C MET A 95 3.81 1.64 2.99
N CYS A 96 4.65 0.61 2.99
CA CYS A 96 6.01 0.65 2.45
C CYS A 96 6.09 0.32 0.94
N MET A 97 4.98 -0.02 0.28
CA MET A 97 4.99 -0.37 -1.15
C MET A 97 5.54 0.68 -2.11
N PRO A 98 5.43 2.00 -1.86
CA PRO A 98 6.04 2.99 -2.74
C PRO A 98 7.57 2.85 -2.88
N LEU A 99 8.24 2.12 -1.99
CA LEU A 99 9.68 1.84 -2.05
C LEU A 99 10.03 0.63 -2.92
N ALA A 100 9.04 -0.17 -3.34
CA ALA A 100 9.28 -1.36 -4.16
C ALA A 100 9.60 -1.00 -5.62
N HIS A 101 10.38 -1.84 -6.28
CA HIS A 101 10.72 -1.67 -7.70
C HIS A 101 9.48 -1.79 -8.62
N TYR A 102 8.56 -2.73 -8.30
CA TYR A 102 7.28 -2.92 -8.99
C TYR A 102 6.08 -2.74 -8.03
N PRO A 103 5.74 -1.50 -7.63
CA PRO A 103 4.79 -1.23 -6.55
C PRO A 103 3.36 -1.68 -6.87
N VAL A 104 2.93 -1.60 -8.14
CA VAL A 104 1.57 -1.99 -8.54
C VAL A 104 1.38 -3.49 -8.51
N PHE A 105 2.29 -4.25 -9.13
CA PHE A 105 2.20 -5.70 -9.18
C PHE A 105 2.24 -6.28 -7.77
N THR A 106 3.26 -5.93 -6.99
CA THR A 106 3.42 -6.42 -5.62
C THR A 106 2.27 -5.97 -4.73
N GLY A 107 1.84 -4.70 -4.83
CA GLY A 107 0.71 -4.18 -4.06
C GLY A 107 -0.60 -4.92 -4.33
N VAL A 108 -0.90 -5.25 -5.59
CA VAL A 108 -2.11 -6.01 -5.94
C VAL A 108 -2.08 -7.42 -5.38
N LEU A 109 -0.95 -8.15 -5.53
CA LEU A 109 -0.81 -9.46 -4.91
C LEU A 109 -0.94 -9.38 -3.38
N MET A 110 -0.35 -8.34 -2.77
CA MET A 110 -0.40 -8.16 -1.33
C MET A 110 -1.83 -7.91 -0.82
N ILE A 111 -2.58 -7.01 -1.47
CA ILE A 111 -3.98 -6.74 -1.13
C ILE A 111 -4.82 -8.00 -1.32
N MET A 112 -4.70 -8.65 -2.48
CA MET A 112 -5.53 -9.81 -2.80
C MET A 112 -5.24 -10.99 -1.87
N GLY A 113 -3.96 -11.29 -1.64
CA GLY A 113 -3.53 -12.33 -0.71
C GLY A 113 -4.02 -12.06 0.70
N THR A 114 -3.94 -10.81 1.17
CA THR A 114 -4.41 -10.42 2.51
C THR A 114 -5.91 -10.59 2.67
N VAL A 115 -6.69 -10.06 1.73
CA VAL A 115 -8.17 -10.15 1.77
C VAL A 115 -8.62 -11.60 1.72
N ILE A 116 -8.06 -12.42 0.83
CA ILE A 116 -8.41 -13.83 0.71
C ILE A 116 -7.98 -14.61 1.96
N PHE A 117 -6.72 -14.49 2.37
CA PHE A 117 -6.19 -15.24 3.51
C PHE A 117 -6.88 -14.84 4.82
N SER A 118 -6.81 -13.56 5.20
CA SER A 118 -7.39 -13.09 6.46
C SER A 118 -8.91 -13.18 6.44
N GLY A 119 -9.58 -12.89 5.32
CA GLY A 119 -11.03 -13.05 5.17
C GLY A 119 -11.50 -14.50 5.39
N CYS A 120 -10.83 -15.48 4.78
CA CYS A 120 -11.15 -16.90 5.00
C CYS A 120 -10.89 -17.34 6.45
N MET A 121 -9.83 -16.82 7.08
CA MET A 121 -9.50 -17.12 8.47
C MET A 121 -10.50 -16.49 9.45
N TYR A 122 -10.94 -15.25 9.23
CA TYR A 122 -12.02 -14.64 10.01
C TYR A 122 -13.34 -15.39 9.83
N TYR A 123 -13.67 -15.80 8.61
CA TYR A 123 -14.86 -16.62 8.37
C TYR A 123 -14.80 -17.94 9.15
N ARG A 124 -13.65 -18.61 9.18
CA ARG A 124 -13.46 -19.83 9.96
C ARG A 124 -13.56 -19.56 11.46
N ALA A 125 -13.01 -18.45 11.96
CA ALA A 125 -13.11 -18.07 13.37
C ALA A 125 -14.56 -17.82 13.81
N LEU A 126 -15.37 -17.16 12.96
CA LEU A 126 -16.75 -16.83 13.28
C LEU A 126 -17.73 -18.00 13.06
N THR A 127 -17.51 -18.83 12.04
CA THR A 127 -18.46 -19.88 11.64
C THR A 127 -18.06 -21.27 12.12
N GLY A 128 -16.79 -21.47 12.48
CA GLY A 128 -16.21 -22.79 12.81
C GLY A 128 -16.08 -23.76 11.62
N LYS A 129 -16.57 -23.39 10.43
CA LYS A 129 -16.58 -24.27 9.24
C LYS A 129 -15.27 -24.17 8.46
N LYS A 130 -14.69 -25.33 8.13
CA LYS A 130 -13.42 -25.44 7.37
C LYS A 130 -13.55 -25.31 5.84
N ARG A 131 -14.74 -24.98 5.34
CA ARG A 131 -15.05 -24.97 3.89
C ARG A 131 -14.17 -24.02 3.07
N LEU A 132 -13.74 -22.90 3.64
CA LEU A 132 -12.92 -21.90 2.94
C LEU A 132 -11.40 -22.11 3.12
N GLN A 133 -10.97 -23.22 3.71
CA GLN A 133 -9.55 -23.45 3.99
C GLN A 133 -8.69 -23.53 2.73
N HIS A 134 -9.22 -24.06 1.62
CA HIS A 134 -8.50 -24.11 0.34
C HIS A 134 -8.25 -22.72 -0.25
N TYR A 135 -9.21 -21.80 -0.09
CA TYR A 135 -9.02 -20.40 -0.50
C TYR A 135 -7.99 -19.70 0.38
N ALA A 136 -7.95 -20.00 1.68
CA ALA A 136 -6.90 -19.48 2.56
C ALA A 136 -5.50 -19.88 2.08
N THR A 137 -5.30 -21.13 1.63
CA THR A 137 -4.00 -21.56 1.08
C THR A 137 -3.63 -20.81 -0.20
N ILE A 138 -4.59 -20.55 -1.10
CA ILE A 138 -4.38 -19.76 -2.32
C ILE A 138 -3.97 -18.32 -1.97
N GLY A 139 -4.65 -17.71 -0.99
CA GLY A 139 -4.27 -16.40 -0.45
C GLY A 139 -2.86 -16.38 0.13
N GLY A 140 -2.47 -17.45 0.84
CA GLY A 140 -1.11 -17.62 1.37
C GLY A 140 -0.05 -17.68 0.27
N PHE A 141 -0.27 -18.44 -0.80
CA PHE A 141 0.64 -18.45 -1.95
C PHE A 141 0.74 -17.10 -2.65
N CYS A 142 -0.38 -16.36 -2.75
CA CYS A 142 -0.38 -15.01 -3.29
C CYS A 142 0.47 -14.05 -2.43
N LEU A 143 0.38 -14.15 -1.11
CA LEU A 143 1.23 -13.39 -0.19
C LEU A 143 2.70 -13.76 -0.32
N ILE A 144 3.04 -15.05 -0.39
CA ILE A 144 4.42 -15.50 -0.64
C ILE A 144 4.95 -14.90 -1.95
N GLY A 145 4.16 -14.96 -3.02
CA GLY A 145 4.50 -14.35 -4.31
C GLY A 145 4.73 -12.84 -4.21
N ALA A 146 3.91 -12.12 -3.43
CA ALA A 146 4.09 -10.70 -3.19
C ALA A 146 5.41 -10.37 -2.46
N TRP A 147 5.79 -11.17 -1.46
CA TRP A 147 7.07 -10.98 -0.78
C TRP A 147 8.25 -11.31 -1.68
N LEU A 148 8.14 -12.37 -2.50
CA LEU A 148 9.19 -12.72 -3.46
C LEU A 148 9.33 -11.67 -4.57
N SER A 149 8.24 -11.02 -4.99
CA SER A 149 8.32 -9.96 -5.99
C SER A 149 8.97 -8.67 -5.49
N LEU A 150 9.25 -8.54 -4.18
CA LEU A 150 10.09 -7.46 -3.63
C LEU A 150 11.58 -7.71 -3.80
N VAL A 151 12.00 -8.95 -4.09
CA VAL A 151 13.42 -9.31 -4.26
C VAL A 151 13.96 -8.83 -5.62
N VAL A 152 13.07 -8.61 -6.58
CA VAL A 152 13.38 -8.23 -7.97
C VAL A 152 13.05 -6.77 -8.22
#